data_AF-A0A0N4YZF8-F1
#
_entry.id   AF-A0A0N4YZF8-F1
#
_cell.length_a   1.000
_cell.length_b   1.000
_cell.length_c   1.000
_cell.angle_alpha   90.00
_cell.angle_beta   90.00
_cell.angle_gamma   90.00
#
_symmetry.space_group_name_H-M   'P 1'
#
loop_
_entity.id
_entity.type
_entity.pdbx_description
1 polymer ?
#
loop_
_entity_poly.entity_id
_entity_poly.type
_entity_poly.pdbx_seq_one_letter_code
_entity_poly.pdbx_strand_id
1 'polypeptide(L)'
;MLSAVIVYFAFFSSSVSATAFTDLNCTNGNSTASAFIAQATVCEDIYATTTCATLFGTAVIPLGTTDRDAKCHTDADTKNLAVAACPKSCGYCCLTDEYNCKNVQFPRVNCETVTQQQCKDPIWRPILATDCPNVCGLCLEGGCVDSVVECANDISICRNVDMQDFVNQSAETSTCKTS
;
A
#
# COMPACT_ATOMS: atom_id res chain seq x y z
N MET A 1 -18.78 -57.66 40.88
CA MET A 1 -19.32 -57.05 39.65
C MET A 1 -18.87 -55.60 39.64
N LEU A 2 -17.82 -55.27 38.87
CA LEU A 2 -17.32 -53.90 38.73
C LEU A 2 -17.14 -53.66 37.23
N SER A 3 -18.05 -52.91 36.61
CA SER A 3 -17.98 -52.56 35.19
C SER A 3 -17.13 -51.31 35.02
N ALA A 4 -15.97 -51.44 34.38
CA ALA A 4 -15.15 -50.32 33.96
C ALA A 4 -15.68 -49.78 32.62
N VAL A 5 -16.19 -48.55 32.63
CA VAL A 5 -16.61 -47.84 31.41
C VAL A 5 -15.41 -47.06 30.90
N ILE A 6 -14.88 -47.46 29.73
CA ILE A 6 -13.77 -46.79 29.06
C ILE A 6 -14.35 -45.71 28.13
N VAL A 7 -14.08 -44.44 28.43
CA VAL A 7 -14.46 -43.30 27.60
C VAL A 7 -13.29 -42.95 26.68
N TYR A 8 -13.42 -43.26 25.38
CA TYR A 8 -12.46 -42.88 24.35
C TYR A 8 -12.71 -41.42 23.93
N PHE A 9 -11.88 -40.49 24.40
CA PHE A 9 -11.89 -39.10 23.95
C PHE A 9 -11.05 -38.98 22.67
N ALA A 10 -11.71 -38.95 21.50
CA ALA A 10 -11.03 -38.68 20.23
C ALA A 10 -10.71 -37.18 20.14
N PHE A 11 -9.44 -36.81 20.38
CA PHE A 11 -8.93 -35.47 20.05
C PHE A 11 -8.89 -35.32 18.53
N PHE A 12 -9.95 -34.75 17.94
CA PHE A 12 -9.91 -34.22 16.58
C PHE A 12 -8.97 -33.01 16.59
N SER A 13 -7.72 -33.23 16.19
CA SER A 13 -6.81 -32.12 15.88
C SER A 13 -7.23 -31.58 14.52
N SER A 14 -7.97 -30.48 14.49
CA SER A 14 -8.25 -29.75 13.26
C SER A 14 -6.91 -29.19 12.77
N SER A 15 -6.29 -29.85 11.79
CA SER A 15 -5.19 -29.24 11.05
C SER A 15 -5.78 -28.11 10.21
N VAL A 16 -5.66 -26.88 10.69
CA VAL A 16 -5.82 -25.70 9.84
C VAL A 16 -4.68 -25.77 8.83
N SER A 17 -4.99 -26.26 7.64
CA SER A 17 -4.11 -26.13 6.49
C SER A 17 -4.03 -24.64 6.18
N ALA A 18 -3.01 -23.95 6.68
CA ALA A 18 -2.66 -22.63 6.16
C ALA A 18 -2.33 -22.82 4.68
N THR A 19 -3.24 -22.42 3.80
CA THR A 19 -2.95 -22.34 2.37
C THR A 19 -1.86 -21.30 2.22
N ALA A 20 -0.64 -21.74 1.94
CA ALA A 20 0.48 -20.86 1.65
C ALA A 20 0.09 -19.95 0.48
N PHE A 21 0.41 -18.66 0.58
CA PHE A 21 0.17 -17.75 -0.54
C PHE A 21 1.01 -18.22 -1.73
N THR A 22 0.39 -18.19 -2.89
CA THR A 22 0.98 -18.56 -4.18
C THR A 22 1.88 -17.46 -4.74
N ASP A 23 1.61 -16.19 -4.37
CA ASP A 23 2.49 -15.05 -4.61
C ASP A 23 2.83 -14.30 -3.30
N LEU A 24 4.12 -14.28 -2.95
CA LEU A 24 4.64 -13.63 -1.74
C LEU A 24 4.90 -12.13 -1.90
N ASN A 25 4.64 -11.52 -3.06
CA ASN A 25 4.78 -10.08 -3.23
C ASN A 25 3.82 -9.29 -2.31
N CYS A 26 4.29 -8.24 -1.65
CA CYS A 26 3.52 -7.48 -0.65
C CYS A 26 2.97 -8.35 0.51
N THR A 27 3.72 -9.37 0.91
CA THR A 27 3.41 -10.20 2.08
C THR A 27 4.50 -10.09 3.15
N ASN A 28 4.20 -10.61 4.34
CA ASN A 28 5.17 -10.72 5.43
C ASN A 28 6.35 -11.68 5.13
N GLY A 29 6.41 -12.30 3.95
CA GLY A 29 7.47 -13.22 3.54
C GLY A 29 7.42 -14.58 4.26
N ASN A 30 6.41 -14.84 5.09
CA ASN A 30 6.24 -16.11 5.77
C ASN A 30 5.42 -17.07 4.89
N SER A 31 6.03 -18.17 4.46
CA SER A 31 5.38 -19.18 3.59
C SER A 31 4.38 -20.10 4.33
N THR A 32 4.32 -20.05 5.66
CA THR A 32 3.46 -20.91 6.49
C THR A 32 2.37 -20.15 7.24
N ALA A 33 2.59 -18.86 7.51
CA ALA A 33 1.63 -17.94 8.11
C ALA A 33 1.60 -16.65 7.27
N SER A 34 1.30 -16.82 5.98
CA SER A 34 1.28 -15.73 5.02
C SER A 34 0.18 -14.73 5.35
N ALA A 35 0.54 -13.45 5.34
CA ALA A 35 -0.39 -12.34 5.47
C ALA A 35 0.09 -11.17 4.62
N PHE A 36 -0.86 -10.37 4.12
CA PHE A 36 -0.54 -9.11 3.47
C PHE A 36 0.12 -8.13 4.44
N ILE A 37 1.10 -7.36 3.95
CA ILE A 37 1.61 -6.19 4.69
C ILE A 37 0.62 -5.02 4.55
N ALA A 38 0.71 -4.03 5.44
CA ALA A 38 -0.15 -2.85 5.39
C ALA A 38 -0.05 -2.13 4.02
N GLN A 39 1.15 -2.11 3.42
CA GLN A 39 1.41 -1.50 2.12
C GLN A 39 0.80 -2.26 0.95
N ALA A 40 0.21 -3.44 1.14
CA ALA A 40 -0.41 -4.19 0.05
C ALA A 40 -1.70 -3.53 -0.47
N THR A 41 -2.41 -2.78 0.38
CA THR A 41 -3.76 -2.24 0.09
C THR A 41 -3.89 -0.74 0.40
N VAL A 42 -2.76 -0.05 0.51
CA VAL A 42 -2.71 1.35 0.99
C VAL A 42 -3.03 2.37 -0.11
N CYS A 43 -2.73 2.03 -1.36
CA CYS A 43 -3.06 2.82 -2.54
C CYS A 43 -4.53 2.63 -2.95
N GLU A 44 -4.95 3.33 -4.00
CA GLU A 44 -6.25 3.15 -4.63
C GLU A 44 -6.12 2.42 -5.98
N ASP A 45 -7.20 1.75 -6.39
CA ASP A 45 -7.30 1.22 -7.74
C ASP A 45 -7.53 2.36 -8.75
N ILE A 46 -6.98 2.22 -9.96
CA ILE A 46 -7.26 3.15 -11.06
C ILE A 46 -8.68 2.90 -11.60
N TYR A 47 -9.07 1.63 -11.68
CA TYR A 47 -10.44 1.27 -12.07
C TYR A 47 -11.38 1.18 -10.88
N ALA A 48 -12.66 1.39 -11.15
CA ALA A 48 -13.71 1.22 -10.14
C ALA A 48 -13.70 -0.20 -9.56
N THR A 49 -14.07 -0.33 -8.29
CA THR A 49 -14.09 -1.61 -7.57
C THR A 49 -14.86 -2.71 -8.31
N THR A 50 -15.96 -2.38 -8.99
CA THR A 50 -16.75 -3.34 -9.79
C THR A 50 -16.00 -3.85 -11.02
N THR A 51 -15.23 -2.99 -11.67
CA THR A 51 -14.36 -3.35 -12.80
C THR A 51 -13.22 -4.23 -12.32
N CYS A 52 -12.53 -3.85 -11.25
CA CYS A 52 -11.49 -4.68 -10.66
C CYS A 52 -12.03 -6.05 -10.21
N ALA A 53 -13.23 -6.10 -9.64
CA ALA A 53 -13.86 -7.36 -9.26
C ALA A 53 -14.22 -8.24 -10.46
N THR A 54 -14.58 -7.63 -11.59
CA THR A 54 -14.87 -8.35 -12.83
C THR A 54 -13.59 -8.95 -13.44
N LEU A 55 -12.52 -8.16 -13.48
CA LEU A 55 -11.23 -8.56 -14.06
C LEU A 55 -10.51 -9.59 -13.18
N PHE A 56 -10.43 -9.31 -11.89
CA PHE A 56 -9.53 -10.01 -10.98
C PHE A 56 -10.25 -10.78 -9.87
N GLY A 57 -11.57 -10.71 -9.76
CA GLY A 57 -12.32 -11.48 -8.77
C GLY A 57 -12.40 -10.81 -7.40
N THR A 58 -12.24 -11.58 -6.33
CA THR A 58 -12.47 -11.04 -4.98
C THR A 58 -11.28 -10.21 -4.53
N ALA A 59 -11.53 -8.97 -4.11
CA ALA A 59 -10.49 -8.10 -3.59
C ALA A 59 -9.88 -8.67 -2.29
N VAL A 60 -8.58 -8.44 -2.12
CA VAL A 60 -7.88 -8.82 -0.90
C VAL A 60 -8.37 -8.02 0.31
N ILE A 61 -8.22 -8.60 1.50
CA ILE A 61 -8.52 -7.93 2.75
C ILE A 61 -7.21 -7.34 3.32
N PRO A 62 -7.20 -6.07 3.78
CA PRO A 62 -6.03 -5.48 4.43
C PRO A 62 -5.55 -6.35 5.60
N LEU A 63 -4.24 -6.64 5.63
CA LEU A 63 -3.62 -7.56 6.61
C LEU A 63 -4.24 -8.97 6.64
N GLY A 64 -4.98 -9.33 5.60
CA GLY A 64 -5.66 -10.61 5.48
C GLY A 64 -4.70 -11.78 5.33
N THR A 65 -5.17 -12.95 5.74
CA THR A 65 -4.45 -14.23 5.66
C THR A 65 -5.02 -15.16 4.59
N THR A 66 -5.87 -14.62 3.71
CA THR A 66 -6.40 -15.32 2.54
C THR A 66 -5.63 -14.83 1.33
N ASP A 67 -5.13 -15.75 0.51
CA ASP A 67 -4.39 -15.37 -0.70
C ASP A 67 -5.29 -14.55 -1.65
N ARG A 68 -4.66 -13.76 -2.51
CA ARG A 68 -5.37 -13.03 -3.57
C ARG A 68 -5.97 -14.01 -4.57
N ASP A 69 -6.96 -13.55 -5.31
CA ASP A 69 -7.53 -14.34 -6.39
C ASP A 69 -6.43 -14.68 -7.42
N ALA A 70 -6.41 -15.94 -7.89
CA ALA A 70 -5.42 -16.41 -8.84
C ALA A 70 -5.38 -15.55 -10.12
N LYS A 71 -6.52 -14.92 -10.49
CA LYS A 71 -6.60 -13.98 -11.61
C LYS A 71 -5.68 -12.78 -11.45
N CYS A 72 -5.26 -12.41 -10.25
CA CYS A 72 -4.30 -11.33 -10.03
C CYS A 72 -2.87 -11.69 -10.48
N HIS A 73 -2.55 -12.96 -10.74
CA HIS A 73 -1.18 -13.40 -11.06
C HIS A 73 -1.09 -14.69 -11.87
N THR A 74 -2.10 -14.99 -12.70
CA THR A 74 -2.10 -16.17 -13.57
C THR A 74 -0.84 -16.23 -14.44
N ASP A 75 -0.38 -15.07 -14.92
CA ASP A 75 0.82 -14.89 -15.71
C ASP A 75 1.42 -13.49 -15.47
N ALA A 76 2.57 -13.22 -16.07
CA ALA A 76 3.31 -11.96 -15.89
C ALA A 76 2.54 -10.74 -16.43
N ASP A 77 1.85 -10.86 -17.56
CA ASP A 77 1.13 -9.75 -18.18
C ASP A 77 -0.10 -9.39 -17.36
N THR A 78 -0.84 -10.42 -16.91
CA THR A 78 -1.99 -10.26 -16.02
C THR A 78 -1.56 -9.64 -14.68
N LYS A 79 -0.41 -10.05 -14.14
CA LYS A 79 0.14 -9.44 -12.92
C LYS A 79 0.52 -7.98 -13.14
N ASN A 80 1.19 -7.67 -14.24
CA ASN A 80 1.55 -6.28 -14.58
C ASN A 80 0.30 -5.40 -14.70
N LEU A 81 -0.77 -5.92 -15.31
CA LEU A 81 -2.06 -5.24 -15.37
C LEU A 81 -2.69 -5.08 -13.98
N ALA A 82 -2.61 -6.10 -13.13
CA ALA A 82 -3.11 -6.03 -11.75
C ALA A 82 -2.38 -4.94 -10.94
N VAL A 83 -1.05 -4.86 -11.05
CA VAL A 83 -0.23 -3.81 -10.42
C VAL A 83 -0.60 -2.43 -10.97
N ALA A 84 -0.76 -2.29 -12.29
CA ALA A 84 -0.99 -1.00 -12.91
C ALA A 84 -2.43 -0.49 -12.73
N ALA A 85 -3.44 -1.35 -12.76
CA ALA A 85 -4.84 -0.94 -12.86
C ALA A 85 -5.66 -1.18 -11.59
N CYS A 86 -5.39 -2.28 -10.88
CA CYS A 86 -6.14 -2.70 -9.70
C CYS A 86 -5.23 -3.14 -8.53
N PRO A 87 -4.19 -2.35 -8.18
CA PRO A 87 -3.21 -2.76 -7.18
C PRO A 87 -3.81 -2.94 -5.78
N LYS A 88 -4.81 -2.15 -5.38
CA LYS A 88 -5.46 -2.31 -4.07
C LYS A 88 -6.28 -3.58 -4.03
N SER A 89 -7.09 -3.82 -5.06
CA SER A 89 -7.93 -5.03 -5.15
C SER A 89 -7.08 -6.31 -5.16
N CYS A 90 -5.93 -6.29 -5.83
CA CYS A 90 -5.04 -7.46 -5.92
C CYS A 90 -3.93 -7.51 -4.86
N GLY A 91 -3.85 -6.54 -3.93
CA GLY A 91 -2.85 -6.54 -2.88
C GLY A 91 -1.41 -6.26 -3.36
N TYR A 92 -1.26 -5.40 -4.37
CA TYR A 92 -0.01 -5.04 -5.02
C TYR A 92 0.39 -3.57 -4.85
N CYS A 93 -0.25 -2.81 -3.96
CA CYS A 93 0.13 -1.41 -3.76
C CYS A 93 1.62 -1.23 -3.46
N CYS A 94 2.29 -2.18 -2.79
CA CYS A 94 3.73 -2.09 -2.53
C CYS A 94 4.62 -2.19 -3.78
N LEU A 95 4.06 -2.62 -4.92
CA LEU A 95 4.75 -2.72 -6.20
C LEU A 95 4.49 -1.53 -7.13
N THR A 96 3.55 -0.65 -6.80
CA THR A 96 3.31 0.54 -7.62
C THR A 96 4.45 1.54 -7.43
N ASP A 97 4.75 2.32 -8.45
CA ASP A 97 5.92 3.19 -8.46
C ASP A 97 5.90 4.23 -7.33
N GLU A 98 4.72 4.65 -6.89
CA GLU A 98 4.52 5.59 -5.79
C GLU A 98 4.97 5.02 -4.44
N TYR A 99 4.86 3.70 -4.26
CA TYR A 99 5.18 3.01 -3.01
C TYR A 99 6.43 2.13 -3.12
N ASN A 100 6.94 1.85 -4.33
CA ASN A 100 8.03 0.90 -4.56
C ASN A 100 9.43 1.53 -4.47
N CYS A 101 9.74 2.11 -3.31
CA CYS A 101 11.09 2.56 -2.95
C CYS A 101 11.42 2.15 -1.50
N LYS A 102 12.64 2.45 -1.05
CA LYS A 102 13.04 2.22 0.35
C LYS A 102 12.87 3.50 1.16
N ASN A 103 12.42 3.34 2.41
CA ASN A 103 12.58 4.39 3.41
C ASN A 103 14.06 4.63 3.70
N VAL A 104 14.39 5.81 4.21
CA VAL A 104 15.75 6.11 4.66
C VAL A 104 16.10 5.21 5.84
N GLN A 105 17.37 4.82 5.96
CA GLN A 105 17.83 3.89 7.00
C GLN A 105 17.69 4.44 8.43
N PHE A 106 17.87 5.76 8.59
CA PHE A 106 17.78 6.47 9.86
C PHE A 106 16.82 7.66 9.74
N PRO A 107 15.51 7.40 9.61
CA PRO A 107 14.52 8.45 9.50
C PRO A 107 14.39 9.20 10.83
N ARG A 108 14.00 10.47 10.78
CA ARG A 108 13.70 11.27 11.99
C ARG A 108 12.43 10.79 12.68
N VAL A 109 11.56 10.11 11.93
CA VAL A 109 10.29 9.54 12.38
C VAL A 109 10.27 8.04 12.21
N ASN A 110 9.54 7.31 13.05
CA ASN A 110 9.39 5.87 12.88
C ASN A 110 8.36 5.58 11.76
N CYS A 111 8.85 5.21 10.57
CA CYS A 111 8.01 4.94 9.39
C CYS A 111 6.94 3.87 9.62
N GLU A 112 7.14 2.93 10.56
CA GLU A 112 6.16 1.89 10.89
C GLU A 112 4.91 2.43 11.62
N THR A 113 5.03 3.61 12.22
CA THR A 113 3.95 4.27 12.98
C THR A 113 3.23 5.36 12.18
N VAL A 114 3.72 5.66 10.97
CA VAL A 114 3.16 6.72 10.12
C VAL A 114 1.79 6.29 9.61
N THR A 115 0.81 7.17 9.80
CA THR A 115 -0.56 6.99 9.32
C THR A 115 -0.75 7.66 7.96
N GLN A 116 -1.71 7.18 7.17
CA GLN A 116 -2.07 7.83 5.90
C GLN A 116 -2.58 9.26 6.06
N GLN A 117 -3.12 9.61 7.24
CA GLN A 117 -3.50 10.99 7.54
C GLN A 117 -2.27 11.88 7.66
N GLN A 118 -1.20 11.41 8.29
CA GLN A 118 0.07 12.14 8.37
C GLN A 118 0.72 12.30 6.99
N CYS A 119 0.59 11.31 6.10
CA CYS A 119 1.09 11.42 4.72
C CYS A 119 0.43 12.55 3.92
N LYS A 120 -0.80 12.95 4.29
CA LYS A 120 -1.57 14.02 3.65
C LYS A 120 -1.50 15.35 4.41
N ASP A 121 -0.93 15.34 5.60
CA ASP A 121 -0.82 16.53 6.43
C ASP A 121 0.30 17.44 5.88
N PRO A 122 0.04 18.74 5.64
CA PRO A 122 1.00 19.63 5.00
C PRO A 122 2.28 19.86 5.81
N ILE A 123 2.24 19.65 7.13
CA ILE A 123 3.40 19.78 8.01
C ILE A 123 4.26 18.52 7.93
N TRP A 124 3.62 17.35 7.90
CA TRP A 124 4.33 16.06 7.90
C TRP A 124 4.78 15.60 6.51
N ARG A 125 4.00 15.88 5.47
CA ARG A 125 4.25 15.39 4.11
C ARG A 125 5.67 15.68 3.60
N PRO A 126 6.26 16.88 3.77
CA PRO A 126 7.65 17.13 3.36
C PRO A 126 8.69 16.32 4.14
N ILE A 127 8.46 16.10 5.44
CA ILE A 127 9.33 15.27 6.29
C ILE A 127 9.24 13.82 5.83
N LEU A 128 8.02 13.32 5.62
CA LEU A 128 7.74 11.94 5.26
C LEU A 128 8.18 11.60 3.84
N ALA A 129 8.19 12.55 2.92
CA ALA A 129 8.74 12.34 1.59
C ALA A 129 10.24 12.06 1.59
N THR A 130 10.97 12.68 2.52
CA THR A 130 12.41 12.46 2.66
C THR A 130 12.68 11.19 3.46
N ASP A 131 11.96 10.99 4.56
CA ASP A 131 12.30 9.95 5.54
C ASP A 131 11.61 8.62 5.26
N CYS A 132 10.33 8.69 4.90
CA CYS A 132 9.43 7.55 4.78
C CYS A 132 8.60 7.54 3.48
N PRO A 133 9.20 7.74 2.29
CA PRO A 133 8.45 7.88 1.05
C PRO A 133 7.63 6.63 0.68
N ASN A 134 8.12 5.43 1.03
CA ASN A 134 7.46 4.16 0.73
C ASN A 134 6.08 4.06 1.38
N VAL A 135 5.93 4.45 2.64
CA VAL A 135 4.66 4.27 3.37
C VAL A 135 3.62 5.31 2.97
N CYS A 136 4.05 6.43 2.37
CA CYS A 136 3.18 7.53 1.99
C CYS A 136 2.88 7.63 0.49
N GLY A 137 3.43 6.75 -0.34
CA GLY A 137 3.23 6.84 -1.78
C GLY A 137 4.00 8.02 -2.42
N LEU A 138 5.15 8.40 -1.84
CA LEU A 138 5.92 9.59 -2.25
C LEU A 138 7.24 9.22 -2.94
N CYS A 139 7.41 7.97 -3.38
CA CYS A 139 8.65 7.49 -3.98
C CYS A 139 9.04 8.23 -5.27
N LEU A 140 8.08 8.77 -6.00
CA LEU A 140 8.30 9.52 -7.23
C LEU A 140 8.68 10.99 -7.01
N GLU A 141 8.54 11.51 -5.79
CA GLU A 141 8.72 12.95 -5.56
C GLU A 141 10.16 13.37 -5.22
N GLY A 142 11.08 12.40 -5.06
CA GLY A 142 12.51 12.70 -4.89
C GLY A 142 12.86 13.57 -3.67
N GLY A 143 11.98 13.60 -2.65
CA GLY A 143 12.15 14.39 -1.43
C GLY A 143 11.74 15.87 -1.53
N CYS A 144 11.29 16.34 -2.70
CA CYS A 144 10.68 17.67 -2.87
C CYS A 144 9.21 17.49 -3.20
N VAL A 145 8.36 17.63 -2.19
CA VAL A 145 6.90 17.49 -2.32
C VAL A 145 6.24 18.80 -2.01
N ASP A 146 5.07 19.03 -2.60
CA ASP A 146 4.18 20.12 -2.18
C ASP A 146 3.67 19.89 -0.75
N SER A 147 3.57 20.91 0.08
CA SER A 147 2.92 20.83 1.38
C SER A 147 1.42 20.68 1.13
N VAL A 148 0.91 21.33 0.08
CA VAL A 148 -0.48 21.21 -0.34
C VAL A 148 -0.63 20.12 -1.40
N VAL A 149 -1.34 19.05 -1.06
CA VAL A 149 -1.54 17.86 -1.93
C VAL A 149 -2.17 18.21 -3.28
N GLU A 150 -3.00 19.25 -3.31
CA GLU A 150 -3.76 19.65 -4.50
C GLU A 150 -3.10 20.77 -5.32
N CYS A 151 -1.83 21.12 -5.07
CA CYS A 151 -1.18 22.22 -5.81
C CYS A 151 -1.16 21.96 -7.33
N ALA A 152 -1.07 20.70 -7.75
CA ALA A 152 -1.12 20.31 -9.17
C ALA A 152 -2.49 20.52 -9.83
N ASN A 153 -3.57 20.68 -9.06
CA ASN A 153 -4.92 20.88 -9.62
C ASN A 153 -5.11 22.30 -10.18
N ASP A 154 -4.35 23.28 -9.69
CA ASP A 154 -4.41 24.67 -10.18
C ASP A 154 -3.01 25.26 -10.40
N ILE A 155 -2.46 24.97 -11.58
CA ILE A 155 -1.14 25.48 -12.00
C ILE A 155 -1.14 27.00 -12.21
N SER A 156 -2.30 27.66 -12.26
CA SER A 156 -2.37 29.12 -12.42
C SER A 156 -1.82 29.84 -11.18
N ILE A 157 -1.83 29.19 -10.02
CA ILE A 157 -1.23 29.67 -8.77
C ILE A 157 0.27 29.94 -8.96
N CYS A 158 0.97 29.10 -9.74
CA CYS A 158 2.40 29.27 -10.04
C CYS A 158 2.73 30.54 -10.84
N ARG A 159 1.73 31.15 -11.50
CA ARG A 159 1.89 32.35 -12.35
C ARG A 159 1.24 33.60 -11.75
N ASN A 160 0.51 33.45 -10.65
CA ASN A 160 -0.18 34.55 -10.00
C ASN A 160 0.81 35.33 -9.13
N VAL A 161 1.03 36.61 -9.47
CA VAL A 161 1.97 37.49 -8.77
C VAL A 161 1.67 37.62 -7.27
N ASP A 162 0.40 37.57 -6.89
CA ASP A 162 -0.04 37.70 -5.49
C ASP A 162 0.18 36.41 -4.69
N MET A 163 0.38 35.28 -5.37
CA MET A 163 0.67 33.98 -4.77
C MET A 163 2.17 33.66 -4.73
N GLN A 164 3.03 34.57 -5.22
CA GLN A 164 4.46 34.31 -5.30
C GLN A 164 5.10 34.05 -3.94
N ASP A 165 4.62 34.67 -2.86
CA ASP A 165 5.15 34.41 -1.51
C ASP A 165 4.84 32.97 -1.04
N PHE A 166 3.64 32.47 -1.34
CA PHE A 166 3.25 31.07 -1.12
C PHE A 166 4.05 30.11 -2.03
N VAL A 167 4.17 30.44 -3.32
CA VAL A 167 4.90 29.61 -4.28
C VAL A 167 6.39 29.55 -4.01
N ASN A 168 7.00 30.63 -3.50
CA ASN A 168 8.43 30.65 -3.22
C ASN A 168 8.81 29.85 -1.96
N GLN A 169 7.83 29.40 -1.17
CA GLN A 169 8.08 28.49 -0.07
C GLN A 169 8.36 27.09 -0.62
N SER A 170 9.64 26.69 -0.57
CA SER A 170 10.20 25.59 -1.38
C SER A 170 9.54 24.20 -1.25
N ALA A 171 8.85 23.95 -0.14
CA ALA A 171 8.11 22.73 0.12
C ALA A 171 6.64 22.86 -0.27
N GLU A 172 6.11 24.02 -0.63
CA GLU A 172 4.67 24.20 -0.91
C GLU A 172 4.33 23.94 -2.40
N THR A 173 5.35 23.91 -3.27
CA THR A 173 5.19 24.04 -4.73
C THR A 173 6.31 23.37 -5.56
N SER A 174 6.82 22.19 -5.16
CA SER A 174 7.63 21.35 -6.05
C SER A 174 7.03 21.24 -7.45
N THR A 175 5.70 21.19 -7.57
CA THR A 175 4.96 21.27 -8.84
C THR A 175 5.32 22.52 -9.67
N CYS A 176 5.40 23.71 -9.07
CA CYS A 176 5.71 24.96 -9.77
C CYS A 176 7.19 25.08 -10.19
N LYS A 177 8.09 24.28 -9.61
CA LYS A 177 9.51 24.26 -9.99
C LYS A 177 9.78 23.40 -11.21
N THR A 178 8.91 22.42 -11.48
CA THR A 178 9.00 21.51 -12.63
C THR A 178 8.22 21.99 -13.85
N SER A 179 7.36 23.00 -13.70
CA SER A 179 6.56 23.64 -14.77
C SER A 179 7.28 24.78 -15.46
#